data_AF-X1JR31-F1
#
_entry.id   AF-X1JR31-F1
#
_cell.length_a   1.000
_cell.length_b   1.000
_cell.length_c   1.000
_cell.angle_alpha   90.00
_cell.angle_beta   90.00
_cell.angle_gamma   90.00
#
_symmetry.space_group_name_H-M   'P 1'
#
loop_
_entity.id
_entity.type
_entity.pdbx_description
1 polymer ?
#
loop_
_entity_poly.entity_id
_entity_poly.type
_entity_poly.pdbx_seq_one_letter_code
_entity_poly.pdbx_strand_id
1 'polypeptide(L)'
;LPFNAPEKYWDLYKREKIDLADNPFRPKGAPDAALHNWGELRAYAGIPRKGPLPDDLARTLIHGYYACVSYTDAQIGRVLAELDRLGLRDNTIIVLWGDHGWNLGEHGLWCKHCNFETSLHSPLIVAAPGIKGGKKTNALTEYLDIYPSLCELCNLPLPAHLQGKSFVPLMKKPKRPWKKAVFSRYYNGDSVKTDRYRYTEWRRKNGEV
;
A
#
# COMPACT_ATOMS: atom_id res chain seq x y z
N LEU A 1 -0.14 11.94 -9.69
CA LEU A 1 -1.33 12.69 -10.14
C LEU A 1 -0.89 14.11 -10.40
N PRO A 2 -0.83 14.54 -11.66
CA PRO A 2 -1.04 13.71 -12.84
C PRO A 2 -0.14 12.45 -12.84
N PHE A 3 -0.62 11.32 -13.37
CA PHE A 3 0.19 10.09 -13.52
C PHE A 3 1.10 10.29 -14.73
N ASN A 4 2.33 10.72 -14.48
CA ASN A 4 3.28 11.08 -15.52
C ASN A 4 4.41 10.06 -15.55
N ALA A 5 4.53 9.37 -16.68
CA ALA A 5 5.61 8.44 -16.98
C ALA A 5 6.03 8.61 -18.46
N PRO A 6 7.29 8.33 -18.82
CA PRO A 6 7.71 8.30 -20.22
C PRO A 6 6.90 7.32 -21.07
N GLU A 7 6.67 7.65 -22.34
CA GLU A 7 5.83 6.90 -23.30
C GLU A 7 6.11 5.40 -23.31
N LYS A 8 7.38 5.01 -23.35
CA LYS A 8 7.79 3.59 -23.34
C LYS A 8 7.21 2.74 -22.19
N TYR A 9 6.79 3.36 -21.08
CA TYR A 9 6.14 2.65 -19.96
C TYR A 9 4.63 2.59 -20.11
N TRP A 10 4.02 3.52 -20.84
CA TRP A 10 2.63 3.41 -21.27
C TRP A 10 2.48 2.27 -22.29
N ASP A 11 3.42 2.15 -23.23
CA ASP A 11 3.40 1.14 -24.30
C ASP A 11 3.48 -0.30 -23.78
N LEU A 12 3.89 -0.51 -22.53
CA LEU A 12 3.88 -1.83 -21.88
C LEU A 12 2.46 -2.37 -21.67
N TYR A 13 1.44 -1.51 -21.71
CA TYR A 13 0.06 -1.86 -21.42
C TYR A 13 -0.87 -1.42 -22.54
N LYS A 14 -1.78 -2.32 -22.92
CA LYS A 14 -2.87 -2.04 -23.84
C LYS A 14 -4.07 -1.51 -23.07
N ARG A 15 -4.38 -0.22 -23.21
CA ARG A 15 -5.44 0.48 -22.45
C ARG A 15 -6.80 -0.22 -22.53
N GLU A 16 -7.12 -0.75 -23.70
CA GLU A 16 -8.36 -1.46 -24.00
C GLU A 16 -8.48 -2.82 -23.30
N LYS A 17 -7.36 -3.38 -22.81
CA LYS A 17 -7.33 -4.64 -22.04
C LYS A 17 -7.29 -4.43 -20.53
N ILE A 18 -7.25 -3.20 -20.06
CA ILE A 18 -7.23 -2.90 -18.63
C ILE A 18 -8.65 -2.99 -18.09
N ASP A 19 -8.89 -3.94 -17.20
CA ASP A 19 -10.18 -4.09 -16.52
C ASP A 19 -10.43 -2.94 -15.55
N LEU A 20 -11.70 -2.55 -15.46
CA LEU A 20 -12.16 -1.64 -14.40
C LEU A 20 -12.45 -2.46 -13.13
N ALA A 21 -12.51 -1.77 -11.99
CA ALA A 21 -12.91 -2.39 -10.74
C ALA A 21 -14.24 -3.14 -10.90
N ASP A 22 -14.31 -4.35 -10.36
CA ASP A 22 -15.51 -5.21 -10.38
C ASP A 22 -16.56 -4.79 -9.35
N ASN A 23 -16.19 -3.89 -8.43
CA ASN A 23 -17.02 -3.38 -7.36
C ASN A 23 -17.08 -1.83 -7.33
N PRO A 24 -17.39 -1.13 -8.43
CA PRO A 24 -17.35 0.34 -8.52
C PRO A 24 -18.54 1.02 -7.85
N PHE A 25 -19.09 0.38 -6.81
CA PHE A 25 -20.26 0.79 -6.08
C PHE A 25 -19.97 0.78 -4.59
N ARG A 26 -20.66 1.66 -3.88
CA ARG A 26 -20.57 1.77 -2.43
C ARG A 26 -20.83 0.41 -1.75
N PRO A 27 -20.00 -0.02 -0.79
CA PRO A 27 -20.28 -1.21 0.00
C PRO A 27 -21.61 -1.07 0.74
N LYS A 28 -22.44 -2.13 0.67
CA LYS A 28 -23.74 -2.17 1.34
C LYS A 28 -23.58 -1.95 2.84
N GLY A 29 -24.29 -0.97 3.38
CA GLY A 29 -24.28 -0.66 4.82
C GLY A 29 -23.03 0.07 5.33
N ALA A 30 -22.07 0.42 4.47
CA ALA A 30 -20.97 1.29 4.89
C ALA A 30 -21.52 2.67 5.32
N PRO A 31 -21.02 3.28 6.42
CA PRO A 31 -21.39 4.63 6.81
C PRO A 31 -20.78 5.68 5.89
N ASP A 32 -21.36 6.88 5.81
CA ASP A 32 -20.84 7.95 4.95
C ASP A 32 -19.40 8.36 5.30
N ALA A 33 -19.06 8.28 6.59
CA ALA A 33 -17.72 8.56 7.08
C ALA A 33 -16.64 7.60 6.50
N ALA A 34 -17.04 6.41 6.03
CA ALA A 34 -16.12 5.46 5.40
C ALA A 34 -15.71 5.84 3.98
N LEU A 35 -16.44 6.77 3.35
CA LEU A 35 -16.18 7.22 1.98
C LEU A 35 -15.63 8.63 1.96
N HIS A 36 -15.04 8.97 0.83
CA HIS A 36 -14.60 10.33 0.52
C HIS A 36 -14.95 10.68 -0.92
N ASN A 37 -14.94 11.97 -1.24
CA ASN A 37 -15.26 12.46 -2.58
C ASN A 37 -14.05 12.48 -3.53
N TRP A 38 -12.92 11.89 -3.12
CA TRP A 38 -11.66 11.87 -3.87
C TRP A 38 -11.24 13.25 -4.41
N GLY A 39 -11.40 14.27 -3.56
CA GLY A 39 -11.11 15.67 -3.86
C GLY A 39 -9.71 15.94 -4.40
N GLU A 40 -8.71 15.14 -3.99
CA GLU A 40 -7.36 15.15 -4.56
C GLU A 40 -7.38 14.97 -6.09
N LEU A 41 -7.98 13.88 -6.58
CA LEU A 41 -8.07 13.63 -8.02
C LEU A 41 -8.96 14.68 -8.71
N ARG A 42 -10.04 15.14 -8.05
CA ARG A 42 -10.93 16.18 -8.62
C ARG A 42 -10.32 17.57 -8.70
N ALA A 43 -9.15 17.79 -8.10
CA ALA A 43 -8.42 19.05 -8.23
C ALA A 43 -7.71 19.17 -9.59
N TYR A 44 -7.46 18.06 -10.30
CA TYR A 44 -6.77 18.07 -11.59
C TYR A 44 -7.68 18.47 -12.74
N ALA A 45 -7.09 19.14 -13.75
CA ALA A 45 -7.78 19.51 -14.97
C ALA A 45 -8.32 18.27 -15.71
N GLY A 46 -9.48 18.41 -16.35
CA GLY A 46 -10.13 17.32 -17.10
C GLY A 46 -10.88 16.31 -16.23
N ILE A 47 -10.77 16.38 -14.90
CA ILE A 47 -11.52 15.49 -14.00
C ILE A 47 -12.89 16.09 -13.67
N PRO A 48 -14.00 15.34 -13.84
CA PRO A 48 -15.33 15.77 -13.43
C PRO A 48 -15.37 16.18 -11.95
N ARG A 49 -16.00 17.33 -11.65
CA ARG A 49 -16.12 17.86 -10.28
C ARG A 49 -17.09 17.08 -9.40
N LYS A 50 -18.02 16.34 -10.00
CA LYS A 50 -19.05 15.52 -9.31
C LYS A 50 -19.32 14.25 -10.10
N GLY A 51 -19.97 13.27 -9.46
CA GLY A 51 -20.34 12.01 -10.09
C GLY A 51 -19.16 11.05 -10.30
N PRO A 52 -19.43 9.87 -10.88
CA PRO A 52 -18.41 8.89 -11.25
C PRO A 52 -17.56 9.39 -12.42
N LEU A 53 -16.40 8.76 -12.62
CA LEU A 53 -15.63 8.95 -13.86
C LEU A 53 -16.28 8.17 -15.00
N PRO A 54 -16.29 8.70 -16.24
CA PRO A 54 -16.53 7.89 -17.42
C PRO A 54 -15.52 6.76 -17.54
N ASP A 55 -15.96 5.59 -18.00
CA ASP A 55 -15.14 4.37 -18.10
C ASP A 55 -13.84 4.57 -18.88
N ASP A 56 -13.87 5.31 -19.99
CA ASP A 56 -12.69 5.59 -20.81
C ASP A 56 -11.64 6.42 -20.04
N LEU A 57 -12.11 7.41 -19.26
CA LEU A 57 -11.24 8.21 -18.40
C LEU A 57 -10.69 7.37 -17.23
N ALA A 58 -11.53 6.51 -16.63
CA ALA A 58 -11.09 5.58 -15.60
C ALA A 58 -9.99 4.64 -16.11
N ARG A 59 -10.17 4.01 -17.27
CA ARG A 59 -9.13 3.15 -17.90
C ARG A 59 -7.86 3.94 -18.19
N THR A 60 -7.98 5.19 -18.64
CA THR A 60 -6.82 6.06 -18.88
C THR A 60 -6.03 6.33 -17.60
N LEU A 61 -6.70 6.58 -16.48
CA LEU A 61 -6.04 6.78 -15.20
C LEU A 61 -5.36 5.50 -14.68
N ILE A 62 -6.01 4.34 -14.83
CA ILE A 62 -5.40 3.06 -14.46
C ILE A 62 -4.18 2.75 -15.34
N HIS A 63 -4.28 3.02 -16.64
CA HIS A 63 -3.15 2.91 -17.57
C HIS A 63 -1.96 3.77 -17.12
N GLY A 64 -2.22 5.03 -16.75
CA GLY A 64 -1.20 5.91 -16.20
C GLY A 64 -0.62 5.41 -14.88
N TYR A 65 -1.44 4.86 -13.98
CA TYR A 65 -0.97 4.25 -12.74
C TYR A 65 -0.03 3.07 -13.03
N TYR A 66 -0.40 2.15 -13.93
CA TYR A 66 0.45 1.02 -14.33
C TYR A 66 1.76 1.48 -14.98
N ALA A 67 1.71 2.50 -15.85
CA ALA A 67 2.89 3.10 -16.45
C ALA A 67 3.83 3.70 -15.38
N CYS A 68 3.30 4.42 -14.39
CA CYS A 68 4.08 4.95 -13.27
C CYS A 68 4.68 3.86 -12.39
N VAL A 69 3.97 2.74 -12.18
CA VAL A 69 4.50 1.58 -11.44
C VAL A 69 5.69 0.98 -12.19
N SER A 70 5.55 0.68 -13.49
CA SER A 70 6.66 0.18 -14.32
C SER A 70 7.83 1.15 -14.41
N TYR A 71 7.55 2.45 -14.48
CA TYR A 71 8.60 3.46 -14.48
C TYR A 71 9.39 3.46 -13.16
N THR A 72 8.68 3.40 -12.03
CA THR A 72 9.27 3.31 -10.69
C THR A 72 10.09 2.03 -10.53
N ASP A 73 9.57 0.89 -10.98
CA ASP A 73 10.28 -0.40 -10.96
C ASP A 73 11.62 -0.32 -11.70
N ALA A 74 11.64 0.27 -12.90
CA ALA A 74 12.88 0.49 -13.64
C ALA A 74 13.87 1.41 -12.89
N GLN A 75 13.39 2.38 -12.11
CA GLN A 75 14.26 3.25 -11.30
C GLN A 75 14.84 2.51 -10.10
N ILE A 76 14.04 1.66 -9.45
CA ILE A 76 14.51 0.76 -8.38
C ILE A 76 15.62 -0.14 -8.94
N GLY A 77 15.41 -0.75 -10.12
CA GLY A 77 16.42 -1.58 -10.78
C GLY A 77 17.76 -0.87 -10.97
N ARG A 78 17.77 0.42 -11.30
CA ARG A 78 19.01 1.22 -11.42
C ARG A 78 19.73 1.40 -10.08
N VAL A 79 18.99 1.66 -9.01
CA VAL A 79 19.57 1.79 -7.65
C VAL A 79 20.16 0.45 -7.21
N LEU A 80 19.45 -0.65 -7.46
CA LEU A 80 19.93 -1.99 -7.10
C LEU A 80 21.17 -2.39 -7.92
N ALA A 81 21.19 -2.11 -9.22
CA ALA A 81 22.34 -2.38 -10.07
C ALA A 81 23.57 -1.58 -9.62
N GLU A 82 23.39 -0.37 -9.10
CA GLU A 82 24.49 0.44 -8.57
C GLU A 82 25.02 -0.13 -7.25
N LEU A 83 24.15 -0.65 -6.36
CA LEU A 83 24.59 -1.40 -5.17
C LEU A 83 25.43 -2.62 -5.55
N ASP A 84 25.04 -3.35 -6.61
CA ASP A 84 25.79 -4.49 -7.11
C ASP A 84 27.15 -4.06 -7.70
N ARG A 85 27.16 -3.01 -8.54
CA ARG A 85 28.39 -2.46 -9.15
C ARG A 85 29.41 -2.00 -8.10
N LEU A 86 28.92 -1.42 -7.00
CA LEU A 86 29.75 -0.95 -5.89
C LEU A 86 30.16 -2.07 -4.92
N GLY A 87 29.68 -3.31 -5.11
CA GLY A 87 29.93 -4.42 -4.19
C GLY A 87 29.28 -4.22 -2.81
N LEU A 88 28.26 -3.38 -2.71
CA LEU A 88 27.57 -3.05 -1.45
C LEU A 88 26.38 -3.97 -1.15
N ARG A 89 25.95 -4.77 -2.14
CA ARG A 89 24.74 -5.59 -2.05
C ARG A 89 24.70 -6.51 -0.83
N ASP A 90 25.79 -7.20 -0.55
CA ASP A 90 25.86 -8.23 0.49
C ASP A 90 25.91 -7.65 1.92
N ASN A 91 26.09 -6.33 2.07
CA ASN A 91 26.10 -5.63 3.35
C ASN A 91 25.01 -4.56 3.45
N THR A 92 24.00 -4.59 2.58
CA THR A 92 22.93 -3.59 2.55
C THR A 92 21.58 -4.23 2.88
N ILE A 93 20.88 -3.68 3.88
CA ILE A 93 19.46 -3.98 4.11
C ILE A 93 18.63 -3.14 3.15
N ILE A 94 17.77 -3.79 2.38
CA ILE A 94 16.87 -3.15 1.42
C ILE A 94 15.44 -3.38 1.89
N VAL A 95 14.72 -2.29 2.12
CA VAL A 95 13.29 -2.33 2.43
C VAL A 95 12.56 -1.53 1.36
N LEU A 96 11.72 -2.21 0.58
CA LEU A 96 10.81 -1.58 -0.38
C LEU A 96 9.41 -1.63 0.22
N TRP A 97 8.78 -0.47 0.42
CA TRP A 97 7.40 -0.38 0.87
C TRP A 97 6.64 0.76 0.20
N GLY A 98 5.31 0.62 0.10
CA GLY A 98 4.39 1.74 -0.19
C GLY A 98 3.84 2.30 1.12
N ASP A 99 3.64 3.60 1.25
CA ASP A 99 3.11 4.23 2.47
C ASP A 99 1.62 3.94 2.67
N HIS A 100 0.88 3.72 1.59
CA HIS A 100 -0.50 3.24 1.61
C HIS A 100 -0.84 2.53 0.29
N GLY A 101 -1.99 1.86 0.27
CA GLY A 101 -2.59 1.36 -0.96
C GLY A 101 -3.26 2.46 -1.78
N TRP A 102 -4.02 2.10 -2.82
CA TRP A 102 -4.67 3.06 -3.70
C TRP A 102 -5.93 2.47 -4.32
N ASN A 103 -7.03 3.23 -4.32
CA ASN A 103 -8.25 2.90 -5.06
C ASN A 103 -8.14 3.41 -6.51
N LEU A 104 -8.48 2.53 -7.43
CA LEU A 104 -8.50 2.70 -8.87
C LEU A 104 -9.93 2.52 -9.44
N GLY A 105 -10.93 2.86 -8.62
CA GLY A 105 -12.35 2.71 -8.94
C GLY A 105 -13.09 1.80 -7.96
N GLU A 106 -12.39 1.01 -7.14
CA GLU A 106 -13.01 0.16 -6.13
C GLU A 106 -13.88 1.01 -5.20
N HIS A 107 -15.07 0.49 -4.87
CA HIS A 107 -16.05 1.18 -4.04
C HIS A 107 -16.56 2.52 -4.61
N GLY A 108 -16.31 2.78 -5.91
CA GLY A 108 -16.56 4.08 -6.54
C GLY A 108 -15.56 5.17 -6.09
N LEU A 109 -14.44 4.77 -5.48
CA LEU A 109 -13.42 5.64 -4.93
C LEU A 109 -12.17 5.66 -5.81
N TRP A 110 -11.45 6.79 -5.71
CA TRP A 110 -10.13 6.99 -6.29
C TRP A 110 -9.21 7.57 -5.22
N CYS A 111 -7.91 7.33 -5.26
CA CYS A 111 -6.98 7.69 -4.17
C CYS A 111 -7.13 6.80 -2.93
N LYS A 112 -6.77 7.26 -1.73
CA LYS A 112 -6.46 6.39 -0.58
C LYS A 112 -7.22 6.68 0.71
N HIS A 113 -8.03 7.73 0.75
CA HIS A 113 -8.52 8.39 1.96
C HIS A 113 -9.65 7.63 2.69
N CYS A 114 -9.43 6.34 3.00
CA CYS A 114 -10.39 5.45 3.66
C CYS A 114 -9.69 4.27 4.37
N ASN A 115 -10.43 3.58 5.24
CA ASN A 115 -9.96 2.37 5.94
C ASN A 115 -10.25 1.06 5.19
N PHE A 116 -10.55 1.10 3.89
CA PHE A 116 -10.72 -0.12 3.10
C PHE A 116 -9.40 -0.83 2.84
N GLU A 117 -9.48 -2.14 2.57
CA GLU A 117 -8.31 -2.98 2.31
C GLU A 117 -7.45 -2.44 1.17
N THR A 118 -8.07 -1.92 0.12
CA THR A 118 -7.44 -1.28 -1.05
C THR A 118 -6.53 -0.11 -0.68
N SER A 119 -6.83 0.64 0.39
CA SER A 119 -6.01 1.77 0.87
C SER A 119 -4.99 1.38 1.93
N LEU A 120 -5.19 0.26 2.63
CA LEU A 120 -4.37 -0.12 3.77
C LEU A 120 -3.40 -1.27 3.48
N HIS A 121 -3.63 -2.03 2.41
CA HIS A 121 -2.75 -3.11 1.99
C HIS A 121 -1.78 -2.60 0.92
N SER A 122 -0.51 -2.46 1.31
CA SER A 122 0.57 -2.01 0.44
C SER A 122 1.67 -3.08 0.35
N PRO A 123 2.58 -3.00 -0.63
CA PRO A 123 3.72 -3.89 -0.68
C PRO A 123 4.69 -3.62 0.48
N LEU A 124 5.27 -4.70 1.03
CA LEU A 124 6.45 -4.67 1.89
C LEU A 124 7.38 -5.82 1.48
N ILE A 125 8.54 -5.50 0.91
CA ILE A 125 9.57 -6.45 0.52
C ILE A 125 10.85 -6.09 1.26
N VAL A 126 11.44 -7.08 1.95
CA VAL A 126 12.68 -6.88 2.72
C VAL A 126 13.73 -7.90 2.26
N ALA A 127 14.90 -7.40 1.89
CA ALA A 127 16.11 -8.18 1.69
C ALA A 127 17.17 -7.72 2.69
N ALA A 128 17.84 -8.67 3.35
CA ALA A 128 18.84 -8.36 4.36
C ALA A 128 20.02 -9.35 4.29
N PRO A 129 21.25 -8.90 4.61
CA PRO A 129 22.42 -9.76 4.68
C PRO A 129 22.19 -10.99 5.57
N GLY A 130 22.70 -12.14 5.13
CA GLY A 130 22.59 -13.41 5.88
C GLY A 130 21.18 -14.02 5.96
N ILE A 131 20.17 -13.42 5.32
CA ILE A 131 18.81 -13.98 5.27
C ILE A 131 18.48 -14.47 3.87
N LYS A 132 18.21 -15.78 3.74
CA LYS A 132 17.79 -16.38 2.47
C LYS A 132 16.47 -15.76 1.97
N GLY A 133 16.55 -15.12 0.79
CA GLY A 133 15.41 -14.53 0.08
C GLY A 133 14.46 -15.56 -0.56
N GLY A 134 13.52 -15.06 -1.36
CA GLY A 134 12.54 -15.88 -2.10
C GLY A 134 11.40 -16.45 -1.24
N LYS A 135 11.27 -15.99 0.01
CA LYS A 135 10.22 -16.40 0.93
C LYS A 135 9.06 -15.41 0.90
N LYS A 136 7.85 -15.92 1.11
CA LYS A 136 6.61 -15.13 1.28
C LYS A 136 5.89 -15.50 2.56
N THR A 137 5.19 -14.55 3.16
CA THR A 137 4.32 -14.76 4.32
C THR A 137 3.01 -14.02 4.12
N ASN A 138 1.92 -14.59 4.65
CA ASN A 138 0.62 -13.92 4.79
C ASN A 138 0.40 -13.43 6.23
N ALA A 139 1.44 -13.46 7.08
CA ALA A 139 1.36 -12.99 8.44
C ALA A 139 1.11 -11.47 8.47
N LEU A 140 0.26 -11.02 9.40
CA LEU A 140 -0.08 -9.61 9.51
C LEU A 140 1.10 -8.79 10.05
N THR A 141 1.45 -7.71 9.34
CA THR A 141 2.49 -6.75 9.74
C THR A 141 1.96 -5.33 9.64
N GLU A 142 2.58 -4.41 10.38
CA GLU A 142 2.30 -2.97 10.38
C GLU A 142 3.59 -2.21 10.04
N TYR A 143 3.52 -0.98 9.54
CA TYR A 143 4.76 -0.22 9.32
C TYR A 143 5.50 0.12 10.61
N LEU A 144 4.79 0.13 11.75
CA LEU A 144 5.42 0.23 13.07
C LEU A 144 6.41 -0.91 13.32
N ASP A 145 6.31 -2.03 12.60
CA ASP A 145 7.21 -3.17 12.68
C ASP A 145 8.54 -2.93 11.95
N ILE A 146 8.61 -1.95 11.04
CA ILE A 146 9.83 -1.67 10.26
C ILE A 146 10.96 -1.22 11.19
N TYR A 147 10.70 -0.24 12.07
CA TYR A 147 11.71 0.28 12.99
C TYR A 147 12.34 -0.79 13.90
N PRO A 148 11.57 -1.59 14.69
CA PRO A 148 12.15 -2.65 15.50
C PRO A 148 12.84 -3.73 14.67
N SER A 149 12.39 -3.99 13.44
CA SER A 149 13.05 -4.94 12.54
C SER A 149 14.42 -4.44 12.09
N LEU A 150 14.53 -3.15 11.75
CA LEU A 150 15.83 -2.54 11.40
C LEU A 150 16.78 -2.54 12.60
N CYS A 151 16.29 -2.24 13.81
CA CYS A 151 17.10 -2.37 15.02
C CYS A 151 17.62 -3.79 15.20
N GLU A 152 16.77 -4.81 15.07
CA GLU A 152 17.19 -6.21 15.19
C GLU A 152 18.19 -6.63 14.10
N LEU A 153 17.97 -6.22 12.84
CA LEU A 153 18.88 -6.53 11.73
C LEU A 153 20.24 -5.84 11.87
N CYS A 154 20.27 -4.63 12.43
CA CYS A 154 21.50 -3.87 12.68
C CYS A 154 22.14 -4.19 14.05
N ASN A 155 21.61 -5.13 14.82
CA ASN A 155 22.05 -5.46 16.18
C ASN A 155 22.08 -4.23 17.12
N LEU A 156 21.07 -3.37 17.03
CA LEU A 156 20.88 -2.19 17.85
C LEU A 156 19.87 -2.47 18.99
N PRO A 157 20.00 -1.79 20.14
CA PRO A 157 19.01 -1.89 21.21
C PRO A 157 17.63 -1.42 20.73
N LEU A 158 16.58 -2.09 21.21
CA LEU A 158 15.19 -1.73 20.93
C LEU A 158 14.75 -0.55 21.83
N PRO A 159 14.27 0.57 21.28
CA PRO A 159 13.70 1.64 22.09
C PRO A 159 12.48 1.19 22.91
N ALA A 160 12.34 1.73 24.13
CA ALA A 160 11.24 1.34 25.04
C ALA A 160 9.84 1.79 24.56
N HIS A 161 9.76 2.79 23.68
CA HIS A 161 8.50 3.36 23.20
C HIS A 161 7.93 2.64 21.95
N LEU A 162 8.56 1.56 21.51
CA LEU A 162 8.12 0.82 20.34
C LEU A 162 6.75 0.18 20.57
N GLN A 163 5.83 0.45 19.66
CA GLN A 163 4.53 -0.24 19.60
C GLN A 163 4.53 -1.40 18.59
N GLY A 164 5.43 -1.35 17.60
CA GLY A 164 5.61 -2.43 16.63
C GLY A 164 6.43 -3.60 17.16
N LYS A 165 6.45 -4.68 16.38
CA LYS A 165 7.15 -5.92 16.67
C LYS A 165 8.00 -6.32 15.48
N SER A 166 9.30 -6.51 15.69
CA SER A 166 10.23 -6.95 14.64
C SER A 166 9.69 -8.18 13.88
N PHE A 167 9.67 -8.11 12.55
CA PHE A 167 9.28 -9.19 11.65
C PHE A 167 10.46 -10.08 11.22
N VAL A 168 11.69 -9.84 11.69
CA VAL A 168 12.86 -10.69 11.39
C VAL A 168 12.59 -12.19 11.64
N PRO A 169 11.85 -12.59 12.69
CA PRO A 169 11.50 -14.00 12.86
C PRO A 169 10.61 -14.57 11.73
N LEU A 170 9.79 -13.75 11.06
CA LEU A 170 9.02 -14.14 9.87
C LEU A 170 9.94 -14.34 8.66
N MET A 171 10.97 -13.49 8.50
CA MET A 171 11.93 -13.64 7.39
C MET A 171 12.67 -15.00 7.47
N LYS A 172 12.93 -15.49 8.69
CA LYS A 172 13.54 -16.80 8.93
C LYS A 172 12.52 -17.95 8.78
N LYS A 173 11.35 -17.82 9.42
CA LYS A 173 10.28 -18.84 9.45
C LYS A 173 8.92 -18.22 9.04
N PRO A 174 8.59 -18.13 7.73
CA PRO A 174 7.44 -17.37 7.24
C PRO A 174 6.06 -17.88 7.69
N LYS A 175 5.96 -19.14 8.10
CA LYS A 175 4.71 -19.80 8.53
C LYS A 175 4.55 -19.87 10.05
N ARG A 176 5.41 -19.21 10.83
CA ARG A 176 5.30 -19.26 12.30
C ARG A 176 4.00 -18.59 12.78
N PRO A 177 3.46 -18.97 13.94
CA PRO A 177 2.42 -18.20 14.60
C PRO A 177 2.85 -16.74 14.78
N TRP A 178 1.93 -15.82 14.52
CA TRP A 178 2.20 -14.38 14.47
C TRP A 178 1.11 -13.53 15.13
N LYS A 179 1.09 -12.22 14.87
CA LYS A 179 0.04 -11.29 15.27
C LYS A 179 -1.32 -11.79 14.82
N LYS A 180 -2.31 -11.72 15.72
CA LYS A 180 -3.72 -12.07 15.43
C LYS A 180 -4.49 -10.92 14.79
N ALA A 181 -4.00 -9.70 14.97
CA ALA A 181 -4.64 -8.49 14.48
C ALA A 181 -3.61 -7.39 14.20
N VAL A 182 -3.99 -6.45 13.34
CA VAL A 182 -3.28 -5.19 13.06
C VAL A 182 -4.27 -4.04 13.03
N PHE A 183 -3.78 -2.83 13.28
CA PHE A 183 -4.60 -1.66 13.54
C PHE A 183 -4.30 -0.53 12.57
N SER A 184 -5.31 0.28 12.30
CA SER A 184 -5.20 1.46 11.44
C SER A 184 -6.23 2.50 11.87
N ARG A 185 -5.92 3.78 11.65
CA ARG A 185 -6.83 4.88 11.95
C ARG A 185 -6.85 5.87 10.79
N TYR A 186 -8.04 6.31 10.40
CA TYR A 186 -8.23 7.43 9.49
C TYR A 186 -9.30 8.36 10.05
N TYR A 187 -8.92 9.60 10.34
CA TYR A 187 -9.72 10.53 11.16
C TYR A 187 -10.26 9.84 12.44
N ASN A 188 -11.57 9.71 12.54
CA ASN A 188 -12.31 9.13 13.64
C ASN A 188 -12.70 7.66 13.41
N GLY A 189 -12.20 7.04 12.34
CA GLY A 189 -12.38 5.64 12.00
C GLY A 189 -11.24 4.80 12.55
N ASP A 190 -11.50 4.01 13.59
CA ASP A 190 -10.57 3.02 14.15
C ASP A 190 -10.84 1.65 13.54
N SER A 191 -9.82 1.03 12.94
CA SER A 191 -9.96 -0.25 12.26
C SER A 191 -9.01 -1.31 12.81
N VAL A 192 -9.56 -2.52 12.97
CA VAL A 192 -8.82 -3.75 13.25
C VAL A 192 -8.99 -4.73 12.10
N LYS A 193 -7.87 -5.31 11.65
CA LYS A 193 -7.85 -6.40 10.66
C LYS A 193 -7.30 -7.66 11.30
N THR A 194 -7.99 -8.77 11.11
CA THR A 194 -7.50 -10.13 11.37
C THR A 194 -7.14 -10.83 10.06
N ASP A 195 -6.84 -12.12 10.11
CA ASP A 195 -6.61 -12.96 8.94
C ASP A 195 -7.85 -13.12 8.05
N ARG A 196 -9.06 -12.93 8.60
CA ARG A 196 -10.34 -13.14 7.89
C ARG A 196 -11.20 -11.89 7.74
N TYR A 197 -11.16 -10.99 8.72
CA TYR A 197 -12.11 -9.89 8.81
C TYR A 197 -11.42 -8.55 9.02
N ARG A 198 -12.08 -7.50 8.55
CA ARG A 198 -11.79 -6.12 8.92
C ARG A 198 -13.03 -5.53 9.57
N TYR A 199 -12.84 -4.90 10.71
CA TYR A 199 -13.86 -4.15 11.42
C TYR A 199 -13.39 -2.69 11.55
N THR A 200 -14.32 -1.75 11.42
CA THR A 200 -14.03 -0.32 11.56
C THR A 200 -15.17 0.35 12.33
N GLU A 201 -14.83 1.03 13.41
CA GLU A 201 -15.74 1.89 14.19
C GLU A 201 -15.51 3.35 13.82
N TRP A 202 -16.57 4.10 13.57
CA TRP A 202 -16.51 5.52 13.27
C TRP A 202 -17.10 6.32 14.41
N ARG A 203 -16.27 6.98 15.22
CA ARG A 203 -16.75 7.68 16.42
C ARG A 203 -17.08 9.14 16.14
N ARG A 204 -18.25 9.61 16.54
CA ARG A 204 -18.61 11.02 16.53
C ARG A 204 -17.79 11.79 17.56
N LYS A 205 -17.78 13.13 17.48
CA LYS A 205 -17.07 14.00 18.45
C LYS A 205 -17.55 13.82 19.90
N ASN A 206 -18.80 13.41 20.10
CA ASN A 206 -19.40 13.09 21.40
C ASN A 206 -19.08 11.66 21.90
N GLY A 207 -18.28 10.89 21.15
CA GLY A 207 -17.85 9.53 21.53
C GLY A 207 -18.80 8.41 21.12
N GLU A 208 -19.97 8.72 20.55
CA GLU A 208 -20.90 7.72 20.01
C GLU A 208 -20.33 7.02 18.77
N VAL A 209 -20.58 5.72 18.64
CA VAL A 209 -20.23 4.89 17.47
C VAL A 209 -21.33 4.97 16.41
#